data_AF-A0A5J4R871-F1
#
_entry.id   AF-A0A5J4R871-F1
#
_cell.length_a   1.000
_cell.length_b   1.000
_cell.length_c   1.000
_cell.angle_alpha   90.00
_cell.angle_beta   90.00
_cell.angle_gamma   90.00
#
_symmetry.space_group_name_H-M   'P 1'
#
loop_
_entity.id
_entity.type
_entity.pdbx_description
1 polymer ?
#
loop_
_entity_poly.entity_id
_entity_poly.type
_entity_poly.pdbx_seq_one_letter_code
_entity_poly.pdbx_strand_id
1 'polypeptide(L)' 'MKTIIRYIKKRMLASKVNKAINLASDLSKKDGRKYMVLFVKGSPCVYAKADLQLMIKRRVFKKGTCIQDLEKIAVFITR' A
#
# COMPACT_ATOMS: atom_id res chain seq x y z
N MET A 1 29.29 -4.22 13.40
CA MET A 1 28.93 -2.80 13.24
C MET A 1 28.08 -2.59 11.99
N LYS A 2 26.77 -2.33 12.10
CA LYS A 2 25.84 -2.04 10.97
C LYS A 2 24.78 -0.98 11.36
N THR A 3 25.08 -0.12 12.33
CA THR A 3 24.05 0.67 13.04
C THR A 3 23.58 1.88 12.24
N ILE A 4 24.51 2.65 11.66
CA ILE A 4 24.21 3.89 10.93
C ILE A 4 23.52 3.62 9.58
N ILE A 5 24.04 2.68 8.78
CA ILE A 5 23.43 2.32 7.48
C ILE A 5 22.00 1.79 7.68
N ARG A 6 21.79 0.97 8.73
CA ARG A 6 20.45 0.48 9.08
C ARG A 6 19.53 1.62 9.49
N TYR A 7 20.02 2.60 10.23
CA TYR A 7 19.27 3.78 10.63
C TYR A 7 18.84 4.64 9.43
N ILE A 8 19.76 4.92 8.50
CA ILE A 8 19.47 5.68 7.28
C ILE A 8 18.43 4.95 6.42
N LYS A 9 18.59 3.63 6.22
CA LYS A 9 17.62 2.81 5.49
C LYS A 9 16.23 2.82 6.13
N LYS A 10 16.15 2.72 7.46
CA LYS A 10 14.88 2.83 8.20
C LYS A 10 14.21 4.19 8.00
N ARG A 11 14.99 5.27 8.10
CA ARG A 11 14.47 6.64 7.92
C ARG A 11 13.95 6.87 6.50
N MET A 12 14.69 6.39 5.48
CA MET A 12 14.23 6.45 4.09
C MET A 12 12.94 5.66 3.88
N LEU A 13 12.84 4.45 4.45
CA LEU A 13 11.63 3.63 4.34
C LEU A 13 10.43 4.31 4.99
N ALA A 14 10.58 4.84 6.21
CA ALA A 14 9.53 5.58 6.90
C ALA A 14 9.05 6.79 6.08
N SER A 15 9.97 7.53 5.46
CA SER A 15 9.61 8.65 4.58
C SER A 15 8.80 8.18 3.36
N LYS A 16 9.17 7.07 2.71
CA LYS A 16 8.39 6.51 1.59
C LYS A 16 6.99 6.08 2.02
N VAL A 17 6.86 5.44 3.19
CA VAL A 17 5.56 5.04 3.74
C VAL A 17 4.69 6.25 4.01
N ASN A 18 5.23 7.27 4.68
CA ASN A 18 4.49 8.51 4.97
C ASN A 18 4.03 9.21 3.68
N LYS A 19 4.88 9.26 2.65
CA LYS A 19 4.50 9.80 1.33
C LYS A 19 3.35 9.00 0.70
N ALA A 20 3.38 7.67 0.78
CA ALA A 20 2.32 6.82 0.26
C ALA A 20 1.00 7.00 1.04
N ILE A 21 1.06 7.14 2.37
CA ILE A 21 -0.12 7.40 3.21
C ILE A 21 -0.74 8.77 2.86
N ASN A 22 0.08 9.81 2.75
CA ASN A 22 -0.40 11.14 2.38
C ASN A 22 -1.05 11.13 1.00
N LEU A 23 -0.40 10.50 0.01
CA LEU A 23 -0.95 10.34 -1.33
C LEU A 23 -2.29 9.59 -1.32
N ALA A 24 -2.40 8.49 -0.56
CA ALA A 24 -3.65 7.75 -0.42
C ALA A 24 -4.75 8.62 0.18
N SER A 25 -4.45 9.37 1.24
CA SER A 25 -5.39 10.31 1.88
C SER A 25 -5.84 11.40 0.89
N ASP A 26 -4.91 12.00 0.15
CA ASP A 26 -5.22 13.08 -0.80
C ASP A 26 -6.08 12.59 -1.95
N LEU A 27 -5.77 11.42 -2.51
CA LEU A 27 -6.60 10.77 -3.53
C LEU A 27 -7.98 10.40 -2.99
N SER A 28 -8.06 9.91 -1.76
CA SER A 28 -9.35 9.57 -1.12
C SER A 28 -10.22 10.80 -0.92
N LYS A 29 -9.63 11.93 -0.49
CA LYS A 29 -10.33 13.22 -0.36
C LYS A 29 -10.81 13.76 -1.70
N LYS A 30 -10.02 13.57 -2.77
CA LYS A 30 -10.34 14.07 -4.10
C LYS A 30 -11.46 13.28 -4.79
N ASP A 31 -11.39 11.95 -4.73
CA ASP A 31 -12.28 11.07 -5.50
C ASP A 31 -13.41 10.45 -4.65
N GLY A 32 -13.35 10.58 -3.33
CA GLY A 32 -14.28 9.92 -2.39
C GLY A 32 -14.12 8.39 -2.35
N ARG A 33 -13.02 7.85 -2.88
CA ARG A 33 -12.78 6.41 -3.00
C ARG A 33 -11.92 5.89 -1.87
N LYS A 34 -12.03 4.58 -1.61
CA LYS A 34 -11.17 3.85 -0.67
C LYS A 34 -9.85 3.48 -1.34
N TYR A 35 -8.75 3.89 -0.73
CA TYR A 35 -7.38 3.60 -1.13
C TYR A 35 -6.68 2.76 -0.05
N MET A 36 -5.77 1.90 -0.49
CA MET A 36 -4.98 1.00 0.35
C MET A 36 -3.50 1.16 0.03
N VAL A 37 -2.67 1.18 1.07
CA VAL A 37 -1.21 1.16 0.95
C VAL A 37 -0.72 -0.26 1.18
N LEU A 38 -0.15 -0.87 0.15
CA LEU A 38 0.39 -2.23 0.16
C LEU A 38 1.89 -2.23 -0.07
N PHE A 39 2.62 -3.14 0.57
CA PHE A 39 4.02 -3.36 0.23
C PHE A 39 4.14 -4.31 -0.97
N VAL A 40 4.67 -3.80 -2.07
CA VAL A 40 4.96 -4.58 -3.28
C VAL A 40 6.46 -4.55 -3.52
N LYS A 41 7.10 -5.73 -3.55
CA LYS A 41 8.56 -5.88 -3.76
C LYS A 41 9.41 -4.95 -2.86
N GLY A 42 8.98 -4.78 -1.60
CA GLY A 42 9.69 -3.96 -0.61
C GLY A 42 9.46 -2.43 -0.71
N SER A 43 8.54 -1.98 -1.57
CA SER A 43 8.15 -0.56 -1.66
C SER A 43 6.66 -0.37 -1.34
N PRO A 44 6.29 0.69 -0.61
CA PRO A 44 4.89 1.02 -0.35
C PRO A 44 4.24 1.59 -1.62
N CYS A 45 3.16 0.98 -2.05
CA CYS A 45 2.39 1.33 -3.24
C CYS A 45 0.94 1.63 -2.84
N VAL A 46 0.35 2.63 -3.48
CA VAL A 46 -1.04 3.06 -3.23
C VAL A 46 -1.93 2.48 -4.33
N TYR A 47 -3.03 1.83 -3.96
CA TYR A 47 -4.00 1.28 -4.89
C TYR A 47 -5.43 1.62 -4.45
N ALA A 48 -6.32 1.88 -5.40
CA ALA A 48 -7.75 1.96 -5.09
C ALA A 48 -8.31 0.56 -4.82
N LYS A 49 -9.27 0.44 -3.90
CA LYS A 49 -9.92 -0.85 -3.59
C LYS A 49 -10.57 -1.46 -4.83
N ALA A 50 -11.19 -0.63 -5.67
CA ALA A 50 -11.82 -1.06 -6.92
C ALA A 50 -10.80 -1.65 -7.91
N ASP A 51 -9.62 -1.04 -8.02
CA ASP A 51 -8.56 -1.51 -8.92
C ASP A 51 -8.01 -2.86 -8.45
N LEU A 52 -7.82 -3.03 -7.13
CA LEU A 52 -7.41 -4.31 -6.55
C LEU A 52 -8.44 -5.42 -6.83
N GLN A 53 -9.73 -5.12 -6.69
CA GLN A 53 -10.80 -6.06 -7.05
C GLN A 53 -10.78 -6.42 -8.54
N LEU A 54 -10.52 -5.44 -9.41
CA LEU A 54 -10.39 -5.68 -10.85
C LEU A 54 -9.17 -6.55 -11.17
N MET A 55 -8.04 -6.32 -10.52
CA MET A 55 -6.83 -7.15 -10.67
C MET A 55 -7.02 -8.58 -10.17
N ILE A 56 -7.77 -8.78 -9.07
CA ILE A 56 -8.16 -10.12 -8.60
C ILE A 56 -9.03 -10.83 -9.65
N LYS A 57 -10.04 -10.13 -10.19
CA LYS A 57 -10.91 -10.66 -11.26
C LYS A 57 -10.11 -11.03 -12.51
N ARG A 58 -9.11 -10.22 -12.87
CA ARG A 58 -8.20 -10.43 -14.00
C ARG A 58 -7.13 -11.51 -13.77
N ARG A 59 -7.16 -12.23 -12.64
CA ARG A 59 -6.19 -13.28 -12.29
C ARG A 59 -4.73 -12.79 -12.23
N VAL A 60 -4.50 -11.51 -11.96
CA VAL A 60 -3.15 -10.97 -11.70
C VAL A 60 -2.62 -11.50 -10.36
N PHE A 61 -3.51 -11.68 -9.39
CA PHE A 61 -3.19 -12.30 -8.11
C PHE A 61 -3.29 -13.83 -8.18
N LYS A 62 -2.65 -14.52 -7.23
CA LYS A 62 -2.75 -15.97 -7.07
C LYS A 62 -4.22 -16.39 -6.94
N LYS A 63 -4.58 -17.52 -7.55
CA LYS A 63 -5.92 -18.10 -7.41
C LYS A 63 -6.26 -18.28 -5.93
N GLY A 64 -7.41 -17.74 -5.52
CA GLY A 64 -7.89 -17.77 -4.13
C GLY A 64 -7.59 -16.52 -3.31
N THR A 65 -6.85 -15.53 -3.83
CA THR A 65 -6.66 -14.25 -3.16
C THR A 65 -7.96 -13.45 -3.10
N CYS A 66 -8.40 -13.10 -1.88
CA CYS A 66 -9.55 -12.26 -1.64
C CYS A 66 -9.14 -10.83 -1.30
N ILE A 67 -10.04 -9.86 -1.51
CA ILE A 67 -9.78 -8.46 -1.14
C ILE A 67 -9.54 -8.31 0.37
N GLN A 68 -10.18 -9.15 1.18
CA GLN A 68 -10.01 -9.20 2.64
C GLN A 68 -8.59 -9.60 3.04
N ASP A 69 -7.93 -10.45 2.26
CA ASP A 69 -6.54 -10.82 2.51
C ASP A 69 -5.62 -9.62 2.25
N LEU A 70 -5.91 -8.83 1.21
CA LEU A 70 -5.19 -7.58 0.92
C LEU A 70 -5.45 -6.53 2.01
N GLU A 71 -6.66 -6.45 2.54
CA GLU A 71 -7.00 -5.54 3.65
C GLU A 71 -6.23 -5.88 4.93
N LYS A 72 -6.06 -7.18 5.25
CA LYS A 72 -5.31 -7.63 6.43
C LYS A 72 -3.82 -7.28 6.38
N ILE A 73 -3.22 -7.22 5.19
CA ILE A 73 -1.80 -6.91 5.01
C ILE A 73 -1.53 -5.44 4.67
N ALA A 74 -2.59 -4.65 4.44
CA ALA A 74 -2.45 -3.25 4.13
C ALA A 74 -1.85 -2.49 5.31
N VAL A 75 -0.87 -1.64 5.00
CA VAL A 75 -0.22 -0.76 5.98
C VAL A 75 -1.19 0.34 6.43
N PHE A 76 -2.04 0.77 5.50
CA PHE A 76 -2.98 1.84 5.72
C PHE A 76 -4.16 1.69 4.75
N ILE A 77 -5.36 2.01 5.22
CA ILE A 77 -6.59 2.01 4.45
C ILE A 77 -7.30 3.33 4.73
N THR A 78 -7.69 4.06 3.68
CA THR A 78 -8.48 5.28 3.84
C THR A 78 -9.95 4.95 4.09
N ARG A 79 -10.65 5.91 4.71
CA ARG A 79 -12.07 5.77 5.02
C ARG A 79 -12.96 5.76 3.79
#